data_AF-A0ABD2WSQ9-F1
#
_entry.id   AF-A0ABD2WSQ9-F1
#
_cell.length_a   1.000
_cell.length_b   1.000
_cell.length_c   1.000
_cell.angle_alpha   90.00
_cell.angle_beta   90.00
_cell.angle_gamma   90.00
#
_symmetry.space_group_name_H-M   'P 1'
#
loop_
_entity.id
_entity.type
_entity.pdbx_description
1 polymer ?
#
loop_
_entity_poly.entity_id
_entity_poly.type
_entity_poly.pdbx_seq_one_letter_code
_entity_poly.pdbx_strand_id
1 'polypeptide(L)'
;MSLYDVIQWSPEEAPKRLKYKDYFELSTYHWIIPKKNWEACELHLCEMMSRGFLRSWATFFFMELTKCKLPFECCKMIVEQLINKDLCNICLAASNQSS
;
A
#
# COMPACT_ATOMS: atom_id res chain seq x y z
N MET A 1 6.89 18.93 -2.03
CA MET A 1 5.54 18.33 -2.08
C MET A 1 4.85 18.65 -0.76
N SER A 2 3.61 19.15 -0.77
CA SER A 2 2.90 19.49 0.47
C SER A 2 1.99 18.35 0.95
N LEU A 3 1.65 18.33 2.24
CA LEU A 3 0.67 17.38 2.79
C LEU A 3 -0.70 17.51 2.09
N TYR A 4 -1.07 18.73 1.70
CA TYR A 4 -2.32 19.00 0.99
C TYR A 4 -2.35 18.34 -0.39
N ASP A 5 -1.25 18.39 -1.14
CA ASP A 5 -1.15 17.73 -2.45
C ASP A 5 -1.30 16.22 -2.33
N VAL A 6 -0.73 15.63 -1.27
CA VAL A 6 -0.74 14.17 -1.08
C VAL A 6 -2.12 13.67 -0.68
N ILE A 7 -2.83 14.35 0.21
CA ILE A 7 -4.20 13.97 0.63
C ILE A 7 -5.18 13.98 -0.55
N GLN A 8 -4.89 14.76 -1.60
CA GLN A 8 -5.73 14.84 -2.80
C GLN A 8 -5.50 13.70 -3.80
N TRP A 9 -4.44 12.89 -3.62
CA TRP A 9 -4.10 11.86 -4.59
C TRP A 9 -4.86 10.57 -4.33
N SER A 10 -5.23 9.89 -5.41
CA SER A 10 -5.77 8.54 -5.30
C SER A 10 -4.65 7.56 -4.86
N PRO A 11 -5.01 6.49 -4.13
CA PRO A 11 -4.09 5.40 -3.80
C PRO A 11 -3.38 4.77 -5.01
N GLU A 12 -3.94 4.92 -6.21
CA GLU A 12 -3.38 4.46 -7.49
C GLU A 12 -2.29 5.38 -8.06
N GLU A 13 -2.41 6.70 -7.83
CA GLU A 13 -1.49 7.70 -8.36
C GLU A 13 -0.33 7.98 -7.42
N ALA A 14 -0.59 7.92 -6.12
CA ALA A 14 0.37 8.25 -5.09
C ALA A 14 1.68 7.44 -5.15
N PRO A 15 1.67 6.11 -5.39
CA PRO A 15 2.92 5.35 -5.47
C PRO A 15 3.81 5.77 -6.64
N LYS A 16 3.25 6.41 -7.68
CA LYS A 16 4.01 6.90 -8.85
C LYS A 16 4.66 8.25 -8.59
N ARG A 17 4.14 9.02 -7.64
CA ARG A 17 4.51 10.42 -7.39
C ARG A 17 5.26 10.61 -6.07
N LEU A 18 4.98 9.79 -5.06
CA LEU A 18 5.65 9.82 -3.77
C LEU A 18 7.02 9.16 -3.85
N LYS A 19 8.08 9.88 -3.46
CA LYS A 19 9.37 9.28 -3.15
C LYS A 19 9.46 9.04 -1.65
N TYR A 20 10.32 8.10 -1.27
CA TYR A 20 10.59 7.80 0.15
C TYR A 20 10.97 9.05 0.96
N LYS A 21 11.74 9.98 0.36
CA LYS A 21 12.15 11.24 1.01
C LYS A 21 10.94 12.14 1.34
N ASP A 22 9.95 12.19 0.46
CA ASP A 22 8.79 13.05 0.66
C ASP A 22 7.96 12.58 1.86
N TYR A 23 7.94 11.27 2.13
CA TYR A 23 7.29 10.73 3.33
C TYR A 23 8.03 11.13 4.61
N PHE A 24 9.36 11.05 4.61
CA PHE A 24 10.16 11.49 5.75
C PHE A 24 9.86 12.96 6.07
N GLU A 25 9.82 13.82 5.06
CA GLU A 25 9.43 15.22 5.20
C GLU A 25 8.00 15.36 5.74
N LEU A 26 7.03 14.58 5.25
CA LEU A 26 5.64 14.63 5.74
C LEU A 26 5.51 14.22 7.21
N SER A 27 6.23 13.17 7.64
CA SER A 27 6.24 12.71 9.03
C SER A 27 6.77 13.77 10.00
N THR A 28 7.59 14.71 9.51
CA THR A 28 8.06 15.81 10.35
C THR A 28 6.97 16.82 10.68
N TYR A 29 5.80 16.86 10.04
CA TYR A 29 4.75 17.84 10.37
C TYR A 29 3.85 17.42 11.54
N HIS A 30 4.06 16.22 12.12
CA HIS A 30 3.22 15.67 13.20
C HIS A 30 3.14 16.55 14.46
N TRP A 31 4.16 17.37 14.72
CA TRP A 31 4.20 18.27 15.89
C TRP A 31 3.43 19.58 15.69
N ILE A 32 3.01 19.89 14.46
CA ILE A 32 2.28 21.13 14.12
C ILE A 32 0.76 20.89 14.05
N ILE A 33 0.34 19.66 13.76
CA ILE A 33 -1.05 19.32 13.47
C ILE A 33 -1.73 18.78 14.74
N PRO A 34 -2.96 19.20 15.08
CA PRO A 34 -3.71 18.61 16.19
C PRO A 34 -3.78 17.08 16.06
N LYS A 35 -3.49 16.37 17.15
CA LYS A 35 -3.32 14.91 17.17
C LYS A 35 -4.37 14.12 16.38
N LYS A 36 -5.66 14.46 16.55
CA LYS A 36 -6.76 13.79 15.85
C LYS A 36 -6.72 13.95 14.32
N ASN A 37 -6.30 15.12 13.84
CA ASN A 37 -6.15 15.37 12.41
C ASN A 37 -4.89 14.70 11.87
N TRP A 38 -3.83 14.64 12.69
CA TRP A 38 -2.61 13.92 12.35
C TRP A 38 -2.85 12.42 12.21
N GLU A 39 -3.57 11.77 13.13
CA GLU A 39 -3.88 10.33 13.06
C GLU A 39 -4.61 9.95 11.76
N ALA A 40 -5.58 10.76 11.34
CA ALA A 40 -6.28 10.52 10.08
C ALA A 40 -5.38 10.73 8.85
N CYS A 41 -4.51 11.75 8.87
CA CYS A 41 -3.54 11.98 7.81
C CYS A 41 -2.49 10.87 7.76
N GLU A 42 -1.98 10.43 8.90
CA GLU A 42 -1.01 9.36 9.04
C GLU A 42 -1.57 8.04 8.52
N LEU A 43 -2.81 7.69 8.89
CA LEU A 43 -3.47 6.50 8.37
C LEU A 43 -3.62 6.55 6.85
N HIS A 44 -4.07 7.68 6.31
CA HIS A 44 -4.21 7.88 4.87
C HIS A 44 -2.87 7.75 4.13
N LEU A 45 -1.81 8.38 4.65
CA LEU A 45 -0.46 8.27 4.10
C LEU A 45 0.06 6.82 4.15
N CYS A 46 -0.15 6.13 5.28
CA CYS A 46 0.23 4.72 5.43
C CYS A 46 -0.53 3.84 4.43
N GLU A 47 -1.82 4.07 4.23
CA GLU A 47 -2.62 3.33 3.25
C GLU A 47 -2.10 3.55 1.82
N MET A 48 -1.80 4.79 1.44
CA MET A 48 -1.29 5.11 0.10
C MET A 48 0.08 4.46 -0.16
N MET A 49 0.99 4.55 0.80
CA MET A 49 2.33 3.97 0.67
C MET A 49 2.31 2.46 0.63
N SER A 50 1.56 1.85 1.55
CA SER A 50 1.49 0.40 1.64
C SER A 50 0.80 -0.19 0.41
N ARG A 51 -0.13 0.51 -0.25
CA ARG A 51 -0.87 -0.02 -1.41
C ARG A 51 0.04 -0.47 -2.54
N GLY A 52 0.99 0.37 -2.96
CA GLY A 52 1.90 0.04 -4.06
C GLY A 52 2.78 -1.17 -3.73
N PHE A 53 3.36 -1.16 -2.52
CA PHE A 53 4.19 -2.25 -2.02
C PHE A 53 3.40 -3.56 -1.89
N LEU A 54 2.27 -3.51 -1.19
CA LEU A 54 1.41 -4.67 -0.95
C LEU A 54 0.87 -5.25 -2.26
N ARG A 55 0.48 -4.43 -3.25
CA ARG A 55 0.04 -4.93 -4.57
C ARG A 55 1.14 -5.73 -5.26
N SER A 56 2.37 -5.22 -5.26
CA SER A 56 3.51 -5.90 -5.90
C SER A 56 3.79 -7.25 -5.24
N TRP A 57 3.91 -7.27 -3.91
CA TRP A 57 4.19 -8.50 -3.16
C TRP A 57 3.02 -9.48 -3.17
N ALA A 58 1.79 -9.00 -2.95
CA ALA A 58 0.60 -9.84 -2.96
C ALA A 58 0.38 -10.50 -4.33
N THR A 59 0.71 -9.84 -5.45
CA THR A 59 0.63 -10.48 -6.79
C THR A 59 1.55 -11.70 -6.87
N PHE A 60 2.80 -11.56 -6.43
CA PHE A 60 3.76 -12.65 -6.41
C PHE A 60 3.31 -13.79 -5.48
N PHE A 61 2.94 -13.46 -4.24
CA PHE A 61 2.49 -14.46 -3.27
C PHE A 61 1.18 -15.13 -3.67
N PHE A 62 0.27 -14.40 -4.30
CA PHE A 62 -0.97 -14.98 -4.82
C PHE A 62 -0.70 -16.01 -5.92
N MET A 63 0.26 -15.76 -6.80
CA MET A 63 0.69 -16.76 -7.78
C MET A 63 1.24 -18.02 -7.11
N GLU A 64 2.08 -17.85 -6.08
CA GLU A 64 2.65 -18.96 -5.32
C GLU A 64 1.55 -19.79 -4.63
N LEU A 65 0.64 -19.12 -3.91
CA LEU A 65 -0.50 -19.74 -3.22
C LEU A 65 -1.44 -20.48 -4.18
N THR A 66 -1.62 -19.96 -5.40
CA THR A 66 -2.44 -20.61 -6.44
C THR A 66 -1.66 -21.63 -7.27
N LYS A 67 -0.38 -21.87 -6.95
CA LYS A 67 0.53 -22.76 -7.68
C LYS A 67 0.62 -22.42 -9.17
N CYS A 68 0.64 -21.13 -9.49
CA CYS A 68 0.72 -20.59 -10.85
C CYS A 68 -0.39 -21.11 -11.79
N LYS A 69 -1.55 -21.48 -11.26
CA LYS A 69 -2.70 -21.98 -12.07
C LYS A 69 -3.35 -20.89 -12.91
N LEU A 70 -3.08 -19.63 -12.61
CA LEU A 70 -3.60 -18.46 -13.32
C LEU A 70 -2.46 -17.73 -14.02
N PRO A 71 -2.68 -17.17 -15.22
CA PRO A 71 -1.73 -16.26 -15.85
C PRO A 71 -1.43 -15.05 -14.96
N PHE A 72 -0.22 -14.50 -15.08
CA PHE A 72 0.22 -13.31 -14.31
C PHE A 72 -0.78 -12.16 -14.41
N GLU A 73 -1.28 -11.88 -15.61
CA GLU A 73 -2.26 -10.82 -15.87
C GLU A 73 -3.59 -11.03 -15.11
N CYS A 74 -4.06 -12.27 -14.99
CA CYS A 74 -5.25 -12.56 -14.20
C CYS A 74 -5.00 -12.34 -12.71
N CYS A 75 -3.85 -12.79 -12.20
CA CYS A 75 -3.45 -12.57 -10.81
C CYS A 75 -3.37 -11.08 -10.48
N LYS A 76 -2.76 -10.29 -11.38
CA LYS A 76 -2.65 -8.85 -11.25
C LYS A 76 -4.02 -8.18 -11.22
N MET A 77 -4.94 -8.52 -12.14
CA MET A 77 -6.30 -7.97 -12.16
C MET A 77 -7.07 -8.26 -10.87
N ILE A 78 -6.94 -9.47 -10.31
CA ILE A 78 -7.57 -9.83 -9.04
C ILE A 78 -6.99 -8.98 -7.91
N VAL A 79 -5.66 -8.93 -7.80
CA VAL A 79 -4.95 -8.21 -6.74
C VAL A 79 -5.19 -6.70 -6.81
N GLU A 80 -5.35 -6.12 -8.01
CA GLU A 80 -5.64 -4.69 -8.18
C GLU A 80 -6.97 -4.27 -7.53
N GLN A 81 -7.95 -5.17 -7.47
CA GLN A 81 -9.27 -4.93 -6.87
C GLN A 81 -9.28 -5.03 -5.35
N LEU A 82 -8.22 -5.55 -4.73
CA LEU A 82 -8.17 -5.80 -3.29
C LEU A 82 -7.77 -4.56 -2.49
N ILE A 83 -8.34 -4.41 -1.30
CA ILE A 83 -7.94 -3.38 -0.32
C ILE A 83 -6.67 -3.83 0.43
N ASN A 84 -5.96 -2.89 1.08
CA ASN A 84 -4.70 -3.17 1.77
C ASN A 84 -4.78 -4.32 2.78
N LYS A 85 -5.91 -4.45 3.49
CA LYS A 85 -6.13 -5.55 4.43
C LYS A 85 -6.07 -6.92 3.73
N ASP A 86 -6.72 -7.06 2.59
CA ASP A 86 -6.74 -8.30 1.82
C ASP A 86 -5.37 -8.59 1.21
N LEU A 87 -4.70 -7.56 0.69
CA LEU A 87 -3.32 -7.69 0.18
C LEU A 87 -2.36 -8.18 1.27
N CYS A 88 -2.45 -7.61 2.47
CA CYS A 88 -1.65 -8.02 3.62
C CYS A 88 -1.94 -9.48 4.01
N ASN A 89 -3.22 -9.87 4.03
CA ASN A 89 -3.60 -11.26 4.32
C ASN A 89 -3.01 -12.26 3.32
N ILE A 90 -2.94 -11.91 2.03
CA ILE A 90 -2.28 -12.75 1.02
C ILE A 90 -0.79 -12.93 1.35
N CYS A 91 -0.08 -11.84 1.65
CA CYS A 91 1.34 -11.89 2.01
C CYS A 91 1.59 -12.76 3.26
N LEU A 92 0.75 -12.61 4.29
CA LEU A 92 0.82 -13.40 5.52
C LEU A 92 0.51 -14.88 5.28
N ALA A 93 -0.49 -15.18 4.46
CA ALA A 93 -0.86 -16.55 4.12
C ALA A 93 0.27 -17.30 3.41
N ALA A 94 1.00 -16.63 2.51
CA ALA A 94 2.17 -17.22 1.85
C ALA A 94 3.30 -17.50 2.85
N SER A 95 3.55 -16.59 3.79
CA SER A 95 4.57 -16.77 4.83
C SER A 95 4.29 -17.97 5.75
N ASN A 96 3.01 -18.28 5.98
CA ASN A 96 2.59 -19.44 6.78
C ASN A 96 2.66 -20.79 6.05
N GLN A 97 2.83 -20.80 4.71
CA GLN A 97 3.06 -22.04 3.94
C GLN A 97 4.54 -22.41 3.82
N SER A 98 5.45 -21.51 4.21
CA SER A 98 6.90 -21.69 4.15
C SER A 98 7.52 -22.30 5.42
N SER A 99 6.70 -22.66 6.41
CA SER A 99 7.09 -23.36 7.66
C SER A 99 6.69 -24.83 7.62
#